data_AF-A0A1C6IM99-F1
#
_entry.id   AF-A0A1C6IM99-F1
#
_cell.length_a   1.000
_cell.length_b   1.000
_cell.length_c   1.000
_cell.angle_alpha   90.00
_cell.angle_beta   90.00
_cell.angle_gamma   90.00
#
_symmetry.space_group_name_H-M   'P 1'
#
loop_
_entity.id
_entity.type
_entity.pdbx_description
1 polymer ?
#
loop_
_entity_poly.entity_id
_entity_poly.type
_entity_poly.pdbx_seq_one_letter_code
_entity_poly.pdbx_strand_id
1 'polypeptide(L)' 'MWGWGTAAVGNPSIKKCAFCKYWYDPACEMITPSTAGRWKYKMGVKRPCRLKKNVEVKSSISCSSFECKL' A
#
# COMPACT_ATOMS: atom_id res chain seq x y z
N MET A 1 2.99 -16.42 7.45
CA MET A 1 2.44 -15.49 8.45
C MET A 1 2.16 -14.16 7.78
N TRP A 2 0.93 -13.67 7.80
CA TRP A 2 0.55 -12.38 7.21
C TRP A 2 0.72 -11.31 8.30
N GLY A 3 1.81 -10.55 8.24
CA GLY A 3 2.12 -9.51 9.22
C GLY A 3 1.56 -8.15 8.82
N TRP A 4 1.41 -7.26 9.80
CA TRP A 4 1.13 -5.84 9.57
C TRP A 4 2.44 -5.05 9.48
N GLY A 5 2.55 -4.17 8.49
CA GLY A 5 3.61 -3.17 8.38
C GLY A 5 3.11 -1.79 8.79
N THR A 6 4.03 -0.86 9.08
CA THR A 6 3.71 0.55 9.39
C THR A 6 4.40 1.51 8.42
N ALA A 7 3.75 2.60 8.07
CA ALA A 7 4.29 3.70 7.26
C ALA A 7 3.78 5.05 7.78
N ALA A 8 4.48 6.15 7.45
CA ALA A 8 4.10 7.50 7.85
C ALA A 8 3.85 8.39 6.62
N VAL A 9 2.79 9.20 6.65
CA VAL A 9 2.48 10.17 5.57
C VAL A 9 3.60 11.20 5.46
N GLY A 10 4.00 11.54 4.23
CA GLY A 10 5.13 12.44 3.96
C GLY A 10 6.51 11.80 4.09
N ASN A 11 6.62 10.53 4.50
CA ASN A 11 7.88 9.80 4.61
C ASN A 11 8.05 8.81 3.43
N PRO A 12 9.27 8.57 2.91
CA PRO A 12 9.51 7.58 1.86
C PRO A 12 8.96 6.16 2.14
N SER A 13 8.82 5.79 3.41
CA SER A 13 8.20 4.53 3.83
C SER A 13 6.76 4.34 3.35
N ILE A 14 6.03 5.40 2.99
CA ILE A 14 4.65 5.32 2.48
C ILE A 14 4.56 4.86 1.03
N LYS A 15 5.67 4.84 0.28
CA LYS A 15 5.69 4.48 -1.15
C LYS A 15 5.42 2.99 -1.43
N LYS A 16 4.60 2.33 -0.60
CA LYS A 16 4.17 0.93 -0.73
C LYS A 16 2.92 0.82 -1.57
N CYS A 17 2.80 -0.28 -2.32
CA CYS A 17 1.63 -0.56 -3.16
C CYS A 17 0.31 -0.52 -2.39
N ALA A 18 0.28 -0.93 -1.12
CA ALA A 18 -0.91 -0.81 -0.27
C ALA A 18 -1.51 0.62 -0.26
N PHE A 19 -0.64 1.63 -0.25
CA PHE A 19 -1.00 3.06 -0.24
C PHE A 19 -1.06 3.69 -1.64
N CYS A 20 -0.80 2.93 -2.70
CA CYS A 20 -0.72 3.44 -4.07
C CYS A 20 -2.11 3.43 -4.73
N LYS A 21 -2.54 4.56 -5.32
CA LYS A 21 -3.84 4.68 -6.00
C LYS A 21 -4.04 3.71 -7.18
N TYR A 22 -2.93 3.25 -7.78
CA TYR A 22 -2.93 2.33 -8.91
C TYR A 22 -3.01 0.85 -8.51
N TRP A 23 -2.81 0.54 -7.23
CA TRP A 23 -2.95 -0.80 -6.70
C TRP A 23 -4.40 -1.04 -6.31
N TYR A 24 -5.01 -2.07 -6.89
CA TYR A 24 -6.45 -2.31 -6.84
C TYR A 24 -6.90 -2.71 -5.44
N ASP A 25 -7.37 -1.72 -4.70
CA ASP A 25 -7.99 -1.83 -3.38
C ASP A 25 -8.96 -0.65 -3.22
N PRO A 26 -10.16 -0.74 -3.85
CA PRO A 26 -11.12 0.36 -3.91
C PRO A 26 -11.77 0.66 -2.56
N ALA A 27 -11.85 -0.33 -1.67
CA ALA A 27 -12.41 -0.19 -0.33
C ALA A 27 -11.36 0.15 0.74
N CYS A 28 -10.08 0.28 0.35
CA CYS A 28 -8.96 0.56 1.25
C CYS A 28 -8.87 -0.42 2.45
N GLU A 29 -9.31 -1.66 2.28
CA GLU A 29 -9.39 -2.66 3.36
C GLU A 29 -8.00 -3.12 3.84
N MET A 30 -6.96 -2.79 3.07
CA MET A 30 -5.60 -3.25 3.31
C MET A 30 -4.78 -2.25 4.13
N ILE A 31 -5.34 -1.09 4.45
CA ILE A 31 -4.71 -0.03 5.23
C ILE A 31 -5.62 0.41 6.36
N THR A 32 -5.04 0.77 7.50
CA THR A 32 -5.80 1.28 8.66
C THR A 32 -4.99 2.37 9.34
N PRO A 33 -5.63 3.43 9.86
CA PRO A 33 -4.94 4.40 10.69
C PRO A 33 -4.34 3.71 11.93
N SER A 34 -3.24 4.27 12.42
CA SER A 34 -2.56 3.87 13.65
C SER A 34 -2.31 5.11 14.51
N THR A 35 -1.75 4.90 15.70
CA THR A 35 -1.35 5.98 16.60
C THR A 35 -0.21 6.83 16.01
N ALA A 36 -0.11 8.08 16.48
CA ALA A 36 0.97 9.02 16.18
C ALA A 36 1.17 9.35 14.67
N GLY A 37 0.06 9.55 13.94
CA GLY A 37 0.13 9.97 12.52
C GLY A 37 0.68 8.90 11.56
N ARG A 38 0.70 7.63 12.00
CA ARG A 38 1.15 6.49 11.20
C ARG A 38 -0.04 5.71 10.66
N TRP A 39 0.21 4.95 9.60
CA TRP A 39 -0.73 4.01 9.01
C TRP A 39 -0.16 2.60 9.06
N LYS A 40 -1.03 1.64 9.32
CA LYS A 40 -0.74 0.21 9.21
C LYS A 40 -1.25 -0.31 7.88
N TYR A 41 -0.57 -1.32 7.34
CA TYR A 41 -1.02 -2.01 6.14
C TYR A 41 -0.79 -3.51 6.23
N LYS A 42 -1.67 -4.31 5.63
CA LYS A 42 -1.51 -5.76 5.56
C LYS A 42 -0.37 -6.10 4.59
N MET A 43 0.67 -6.76 5.08
CA MET A 43 1.77 -7.23 4.24
C MET A 43 1.41 -8.56 3.56
N GLY A 44 1.97 -8.79 2.37
CA GLY A 44 1.83 -10.06 1.65
C GLY A 44 0.59 -10.19 0.79
N VAL A 45 -0.37 -9.26 0.90
CA VAL A 45 -1.56 -9.21 0.02
C VAL A 45 -1.14 -8.88 -1.39
N LYS A 46 -1.58 -9.68 -2.36
CA LYS A 46 -1.41 -9.41 -3.78
C LYS A 46 -2.71 -8.86 -4.34
N ARG A 47 -2.61 -7.79 -5.14
CA ARG A 47 -3.73 -7.27 -5.95
C ARG A 47 -3.20 -6.76 -7.29
N PRO A 48 -4.06 -6.66 -8.31
CA PRO A 48 -3.70 -6.08 -9.61
C PRO A 48 -3.16 -4.65 -9.49
N CYS A 49 -2.13 -4.34 -10.27
CA CYS A 49 -1.65 -2.96 -10.46
C CYS A 49 -2.02 -2.46 -11.86
N ARG A 50 -2.75 -1.35 -11.91
CA ARG A 50 -3.21 -0.74 -13.18
C ARG A 50 -2.05 -0.29 -14.07
N LEU A 51 -0.93 0.15 -13.49
CA LEU A 51 0.27 0.54 -14.24
C LEU A 51 1.03 -0.65 -14.85
N LYS A 52 0.81 -1.86 -14.33
CA LYS A 52 1.49 -3.08 -14.80
C LYS A 52 0.55 -4.01 -15.55
N LYS A 53 -0.40 -3.47 -16.33
CA LYS A 53 -1.38 -4.25 -17.11
C LYS A 53 -2.11 -5.29 -16.24
N ASN A 54 -2.51 -4.88 -15.03
CA ASN A 54 -3.21 -5.72 -14.03
C ASN A 54 -2.42 -6.91 -13.47
N VAL A 55 -1.09 -6.93 -13.62
CA VAL A 55 -0.24 -7.91 -12.92
C VAL A 55 -0.42 -7.79 -11.40
N GLU A 56 -0.49 -8.93 -10.73
CA GLU A 56 -0.57 -9.00 -9.27
C GLU A 56 0.73 -8.55 -8.60
N VAL A 57 0.64 -7.55 -7.72
CA VAL A 57 1.78 -6.98 -7.00
C VAL A 57 1.50 -7.07 -5.50
N LYS A 58 2.52 -7.45 -4.72
CA LYS A 58 2.40 -7.49 -3.25
C LYS A 58 2.28 -6.08 -2.67
N SER A 59 1.47 -5.94 -1.63
CA SER A 59 1.18 -4.69 -0.90
C SER A 59 2.44 -4.01 -0.33
N SER A 60 3.45 -4.78 0.07
CA SER A 60 4.71 -4.31 0.65
C SER A 60 5.78 -3.87 -0.36
N ILE A 61 5.54 -4.05 -1.66
CA ILE A 61 6.46 -3.62 -2.72
C ILE A 61 6.45 -2.09 -2.79
N SER A 62 7.63 -1.49 -2.96
CA SER A 62 7.75 -0.06 -3.21
C SER A 62 7.46 0.25 -4.69
N CYS A 63 6.77 1.35 -4.98
CA CYS A 63 6.41 1.75 -6.35
C CYS A 63 7.18 3.00 -6.78
N SER A 64 7.77 2.98 -7.98
CA SER A 64 8.47 4.14 -8.57
C SER A 64 7.49 5.23 -9.03
N SER A 65 6.41 4.82 -9.69
CA SER A 65 5.29 5.68 -10.11
C SER A 65 4.23 5.83 -9.01
N PHE A 66 4.68 5.95 -7.76
CA PHE A 66 3.81 5.98 -6.60
C PHE A 66 3.01 7.28 -6.55
N GLU A 67 1.70 7.14 -6.39
CA GLU A 67 0.80 8.23 -6.01
C GLU A 67 -0.07 7.76 -4.84
N CYS A 68 -0.06 8.54 -3.77
CA CYS A 68 -0.73 8.20 -2.52
C CYS A 68 -2.26 8.21 -2.70
N LYS A 69 -2.95 7.21 -2.14
CA LYS A 69 -4.43 7.15 -2.07
C LYS A 69 -5.01 7.64 -0.74
N LEU A 70 -4.16 7.81 0.26
CA LEU A 70 -4.51 8.37 1.57
C LEU A 70 -4.60 9.88 1.49
#